data_AF-A0A2P8DAF8-F1
#
_entry.id   AF-A0A2P8DAF8-F1
#
_cell.length_a   1.000
_cell.length_b   1.000
_cell.length_c   1.000
_cell.angle_alpha   90.00
_cell.angle_beta   90.00
_cell.angle_gamma   90.00
#
_symmetry.space_group_name_H-M   'P 1'
#
loop_
_entity.id
_entity.type
_entity.pdbx_description
1 polymer ?
#
loop_
_entity_poly.entity_id
_entity_poly.type
_entity_poly.pdbx_seq_one_letter_code
_entity_poly.pdbx_strand_id
1 'polypeptide(L)'
;MKLLKCLLCSLALLKLAPAHAQHEKPNLEKDLAQYEAERKAGTLSYEAAMKYGELFRDSRIMDRTAAAMYRDKAFEAFKEAGLRQPGDVAASFNMGTVAYSKWTELADSVFTNNARVKTLTAERVAEKDPQKKAASDAAFKEQLDHYKKINATLEPLADVRLDEAIACFTKVYVSLKDKAVKSDTENSLYKKSISLLEHLHAHKRDSYKGKNVKGYDEQDARVKQYKGLQEKLK
;
A
#
# COMPACT_ATOMS: atom_id res chain seq x y z
N MET A 1 5.30 76.09 -20.48
CA MET A 1 6.02 74.81 -20.24
C MET A 1 6.11 74.55 -18.74
N LYS A 2 5.18 73.77 -18.18
CA LYS A 2 5.20 73.11 -16.84
C LYS A 2 3.74 72.92 -16.42
N LEU A 3 3.12 71.81 -16.84
CA LEU A 3 1.89 71.22 -16.25
C LEU A 3 1.42 69.96 -17.01
N LEU A 4 2.36 69.08 -17.40
CA LEU A 4 2.01 67.81 -18.05
C LEU A 4 2.90 66.64 -17.57
N LYS A 5 3.14 66.57 -16.25
CA LYS A 5 3.91 65.45 -15.64
C LYS A 5 3.24 64.81 -14.41
N CYS A 6 2.00 65.17 -14.07
CA CYS A 6 1.31 64.62 -12.89
C CYS A 6 0.13 63.67 -13.17
N LEU A 7 -0.12 63.24 -14.43
CA LEU A 7 -1.22 62.32 -14.73
C LEU A 7 -0.82 60.89 -15.13
N LEU A 8 0.47 60.53 -15.06
CA LEU A 8 0.96 59.20 -15.43
C LEU A 8 1.32 58.31 -14.23
N CYS A 9 1.12 58.75 -12.98
CA CYS A 9 1.40 57.95 -11.78
C CYS A 9 0.18 57.30 -11.11
N SER A 10 -1.03 57.47 -11.64
CA SER A 10 -2.25 56.93 -11.00
C SER A 10 -2.93 55.79 -11.77
N LEU A 11 -2.28 55.23 -12.81
CA LEU A 11 -2.81 54.09 -13.58
C LEU A 11 -1.89 52.85 -13.60
N ALA A 12 -1.01 52.72 -12.61
CA ALA A 12 -0.12 51.56 -12.47
C ALA A 12 -0.34 50.80 -11.14
N LEU A 13 -1.53 50.91 -10.55
CA LEU A 13 -1.83 50.37 -9.23
C LEU A 13 -3.20 49.69 -9.20
N LEU A 14 -3.46 48.77 -10.12
CA LEU A 14 -4.55 47.80 -9.92
C LEU A 14 -4.46 46.56 -10.84
N LYS A 15 -3.34 45.83 -10.82
CA LYS A 15 -3.31 44.40 -11.19
C LYS A 15 -2.25 43.64 -10.36
N LEU A 16 -2.40 43.68 -9.04
CA LEU A 16 -1.90 42.63 -8.17
C LEU A 16 -3.08 41.74 -7.81
N ALA A 17 -3.53 40.93 -8.78
CA ALA A 17 -4.12 39.65 -8.41
C ALA A 17 -2.93 38.74 -8.10
N PRO A 18 -2.89 38.06 -6.94
CA PRO A 18 -1.90 37.01 -6.76
C PRO A 18 -2.11 36.02 -7.91
N ALA A 19 -1.04 35.72 -8.64
CA ALA A 19 -1.01 34.53 -9.47
C ALA A 19 -1.41 33.39 -8.54
N HIS A 20 -2.62 32.87 -8.71
CA HIS A 20 -2.91 31.52 -8.30
C HIS A 20 -1.85 30.70 -9.02
N ALA A 21 -0.79 30.31 -8.29
CA ALA A 21 0.08 29.26 -8.72
C ALA A 21 -0.87 28.12 -9.06
N GLN A 22 -1.09 27.91 -10.35
CA GLN A 22 -1.72 26.70 -10.82
C GLN A 22 -0.84 25.62 -10.22
N HIS A 23 -1.34 24.92 -9.21
CA HIS A 23 -0.72 23.68 -8.78
C HIS A 23 -0.73 22.82 -10.04
N GLU A 24 0.39 22.82 -10.76
CA GLU A 24 0.63 21.97 -11.91
C GLU A 24 0.25 20.57 -11.42
N LYS A 25 -0.71 19.95 -12.09
CA LYS A 25 -1.12 18.59 -11.72
C LYS A 25 0.15 17.74 -11.67
N PRO A 26 0.34 16.92 -10.62
CA PRO A 26 1.54 16.10 -10.52
C PRO A 26 1.73 15.30 -11.81
N ASN A 27 2.93 15.38 -12.38
CA ASN A 27 3.30 14.62 -13.55
C ASN A 27 4.11 13.42 -13.06
N LEU A 28 3.41 12.32 -12.80
CA LEU A 28 3.99 11.13 -12.17
C LEU A 28 5.20 10.57 -12.92
N GLU A 29 5.26 10.69 -14.25
CA GLU A 29 6.41 10.26 -15.05
C GLU A 29 7.63 11.15 -14.81
N LYS A 30 7.44 12.47 -14.83
CA LYS A 30 8.49 13.44 -14.52
C LYS A 30 8.98 13.28 -13.08
N ASP A 31 8.06 13.11 -12.15
CA ASP A 31 8.37 12.93 -10.73
C ASP A 31 9.13 11.61 -10.48
N LEU A 32 8.77 10.53 -11.18
CA LEU A 32 9.52 9.27 -11.15
C LEU A 32 10.94 9.44 -11.73
N ALA A 33 11.07 10.11 -12.87
CA ALA A 33 12.38 10.35 -13.47
C ALA A 33 13.29 11.17 -12.55
N GLN A 34 12.74 12.18 -11.86
CA GLN A 34 13.49 12.99 -10.91
C GLN A 34 13.88 12.19 -9.66
N TYR A 35 12.95 11.43 -9.08
CA TYR A 35 13.24 10.52 -7.96
C TYR A 35 14.41 9.57 -8.29
N GLU A 36 14.38 8.93 -9.46
CA GLU A 36 15.42 8.00 -9.89
C GLU A 36 16.76 8.70 -10.12
N ALA A 37 16.76 9.91 -10.69
CA ALA A 37 17.96 10.70 -10.89
C ALA A 37 18.61 11.10 -9.55
N GLU A 38 17.83 11.62 -8.60
CA GLU A 38 18.32 12.01 -7.27
C GLU A 38 18.81 10.81 -6.46
N ARG A 39 18.08 9.68 -6.53
CA ARG A 39 18.47 8.43 -5.87
C ARG A 39 19.81 7.93 -6.41
N LYS A 40 19.96 7.85 -7.73
CA LYS A 40 21.19 7.37 -8.38
C LYS A 40 22.37 8.31 -8.16
N ALA A 41 22.14 9.62 -8.10
CA ALA A 41 23.16 10.61 -7.80
C ALA A 41 23.56 10.64 -6.31
N GLY A 42 22.80 9.96 -5.43
CA GLY A 42 23.02 10.03 -3.98
C GLY A 42 22.59 11.36 -3.36
N THR A 43 21.83 12.19 -4.08
CA THR A 43 21.40 13.53 -3.65
C THR A 43 19.97 13.56 -3.10
N LEU A 44 19.23 12.45 -3.20
CA LEU A 44 17.88 12.34 -2.63
C LEU A 44 17.94 12.61 -1.12
N SER A 45 17.12 13.54 -0.61
CA SER A 45 17.00 13.82 0.84
C SER A 45 15.93 12.95 1.50
N TYR A 46 15.86 12.97 2.84
CA TYR A 46 14.78 12.32 3.57
C TYR A 46 13.41 12.91 3.18
N GLU A 47 13.30 14.24 3.17
CA GLU A 47 12.06 14.96 2.86
C GLU A 47 11.61 14.70 1.42
N ALA A 48 12.55 14.68 0.48
CA ALA A 48 12.29 14.35 -0.92
C ALA A 48 11.79 12.90 -1.04
N ALA A 49 12.45 11.95 -0.39
CA ALA A 49 12.05 10.54 -0.41
C ALA A 49 10.65 10.32 0.21
N MET A 50 10.33 10.98 1.32
CA MET A 50 8.98 10.96 1.92
C MET A 50 7.93 11.54 0.97
N LYS A 51 8.23 12.70 0.35
CA LYS A 51 7.33 13.35 -0.62
C LYS A 51 7.05 12.45 -1.82
N TYR A 52 8.09 11.84 -2.41
CA TYR A 52 7.92 10.90 -3.52
C TYR A 52 7.13 9.66 -3.09
N GLY A 53 7.39 9.14 -1.90
CA GLY A 53 6.63 8.02 -1.33
C GLY A 53 5.13 8.31 -1.25
N GLU A 54 4.76 9.47 -0.73
CA GLU A 54 3.35 9.90 -0.63
C GLU A 54 2.72 10.11 -2.01
N LEU A 55 3.43 10.82 -2.90
CA LEU A 55 2.98 11.07 -4.26
C LEU A 55 2.69 9.76 -5.01
N PHE A 56 3.62 8.82 -4.98
CA PHE A 56 3.47 7.55 -5.70
C PHE A 56 2.45 6.61 -5.03
N ARG A 57 2.28 6.68 -3.71
CA ARG A 57 1.21 5.94 -3.00
C ARG A 57 -0.16 6.42 -3.48
N ASP A 58 -0.32 7.72 -3.65
CA ASP A 58 -1.59 8.36 -3.99
C ASP A 58 -1.84 8.41 -5.52
N SER A 59 -0.95 7.78 -6.30
CA SER A 59 -1.00 7.68 -7.77
C SER A 59 -2.30 7.14 -8.34
N ARG A 60 -3.04 6.28 -7.61
CA ARG A 60 -4.32 5.73 -8.05
C ARG A 60 -5.38 6.79 -8.34
N ILE A 61 -5.26 7.98 -7.74
CA ILE A 61 -6.13 9.14 -7.98
C ILE A 61 -5.82 9.80 -9.34
N MET A 62 -4.60 9.61 -9.85
CA MET A 62 -4.06 10.30 -11.02
C MET A 62 -3.95 9.39 -12.24
N ASP A 63 -3.48 8.16 -12.06
CA ASP A 63 -3.37 7.11 -13.08
C ASP A 63 -3.68 5.75 -12.48
N ARG A 64 -4.89 5.25 -12.74
CA ARG A 64 -5.34 3.95 -12.25
C ARG A 64 -4.63 2.77 -12.93
N THR A 65 -4.15 2.93 -14.15
CA THR A 65 -3.53 1.87 -14.95
C THR A 65 -2.10 1.61 -14.48
N ALA A 66 -1.36 2.66 -14.15
CA ALA A 66 0.02 2.58 -13.66
C ALA A 66 0.13 2.50 -12.12
N ALA A 67 -0.97 2.62 -11.38
CA ALA A 67 -0.98 2.67 -9.91
C ALA A 67 -0.24 1.51 -9.22
N ALA A 68 -0.24 0.30 -9.82
CA ALA A 68 0.49 -0.83 -9.26
C ALA A 68 2.00 -0.58 -9.22
N MET A 69 2.57 -0.09 -10.32
CA MET A 69 3.98 0.26 -10.47
C MET A 69 4.36 1.41 -9.55
N TYR A 70 3.57 2.49 -9.54
CA TYR A 70 3.84 3.63 -8.65
C TYR A 70 3.80 3.22 -7.17
N ARG A 71 2.93 2.29 -6.76
CA ARG A 71 2.97 1.81 -5.37
C ARG A 71 4.20 0.98 -5.03
N ASP A 72 4.83 0.29 -5.99
CA ASP A 72 6.16 -0.30 -5.72
C ASP A 72 7.19 0.82 -5.51
N LYS A 73 7.11 1.88 -6.32
CA LYS A 73 7.96 3.06 -6.15
C LYS A 73 7.72 3.81 -4.86
N ALA A 74 6.49 3.85 -4.35
CA ALA A 74 6.17 4.39 -3.05
C ALA A 74 6.89 3.62 -1.93
N PHE A 75 6.85 2.28 -2.00
CA PHE A 75 7.55 1.43 -1.04
C PHE A 75 9.06 1.66 -1.08
N GLU A 76 9.66 1.71 -2.28
CA GLU A 76 11.08 2.04 -2.46
C GLU A 76 11.43 3.41 -1.89
N ALA A 77 10.63 4.45 -2.17
CA ALA A 77 10.89 5.80 -1.69
C ALA A 77 10.83 5.90 -0.16
N PHE A 78 9.83 5.27 0.49
CA PHE A 78 9.79 5.22 1.96
C PHE A 78 10.94 4.41 2.57
N LYS A 79 11.40 3.36 1.89
CA LYS A 79 12.61 2.63 2.29
C LYS A 79 13.84 3.54 2.23
N GLU A 80 14.01 4.28 1.13
CA GLU A 80 15.10 5.25 0.97
C GLU A 80 15.06 6.37 2.03
N ALA A 81 13.86 6.83 2.41
CA ALA A 81 13.67 7.78 3.51
C ALA A 81 14.17 7.19 4.84
N GLY A 82 13.75 5.95 5.17
CA GLY A 82 14.15 5.27 6.40
C GLY A 82 15.65 4.97 6.51
N LEU A 83 16.37 4.85 5.38
CA LEU A 83 17.83 4.73 5.37
C LEU A 83 18.53 6.05 5.68
N ARG A 84 17.92 7.19 5.33
CA ARG A 84 18.49 8.53 5.53
C ARG A 84 18.23 9.10 6.92
N GLN A 85 17.13 8.69 7.54
CA GLN A 85 16.82 9.03 8.92
C GLN A 85 16.54 7.76 9.74
N PRO A 86 17.59 6.99 10.11
CA PRO A 86 17.43 5.81 10.94
C PRO A 86 16.77 6.17 12.28
N GLY A 87 15.70 5.45 12.63
CA GLY A 87 14.92 5.71 13.85
C GLY A 87 13.67 6.55 13.61
N ASP A 88 13.51 7.18 12.44
CA ASP A 88 12.21 7.73 12.06
C ASP A 88 11.19 6.59 11.83
N VAL A 89 10.12 6.66 12.59
CA VAL A 89 9.02 5.70 12.54
C VAL A 89 8.01 6.02 11.45
N ALA A 90 7.97 7.27 10.95
CA ALA A 90 7.02 7.67 9.91
C ALA A 90 7.31 6.97 8.58
N ALA A 91 8.58 6.95 8.15
CA ALA A 91 8.99 6.20 6.96
C ALA A 91 8.61 4.71 7.05
N SER A 92 8.88 4.07 8.20
CA SER A 92 8.56 2.66 8.41
C SER A 92 7.05 2.41 8.43
N PHE A 93 6.27 3.29 9.06
CA PHE A 93 4.81 3.19 9.07
C PHE A 93 4.24 3.32 7.65
N ASN A 94 4.66 4.34 6.90
CA ASN A 94 4.20 4.58 5.54
C ASN A 94 4.56 3.42 4.60
N MET A 95 5.79 2.89 4.68
CA MET A 95 6.20 1.68 3.97
C MET A 95 5.27 0.49 4.30
N GLY A 96 4.94 0.32 5.58
CA GLY A 96 3.98 -0.69 6.04
C GLY A 96 2.57 -0.50 5.45
N THR A 97 2.07 0.74 5.37
CA THR A 97 0.74 1.00 4.77
C THR A 97 0.69 0.69 3.28
N VAL A 98 1.78 0.91 2.55
CA VAL A 98 1.89 0.55 1.12
C VAL A 98 1.87 -0.97 0.97
N ALA A 99 2.67 -1.69 1.75
CA ALA A 99 2.68 -3.16 1.74
C ALA A 99 1.32 -3.75 2.12
N TYR A 100 0.70 -3.21 3.18
CA TYR A 100 -0.65 -3.58 3.60
C TYR A 100 -1.68 -3.43 2.47
N SER A 101 -1.70 -2.26 1.81
CA SER A 101 -2.62 -2.01 0.70
C SER A 101 -2.40 -2.98 -0.46
N LYS A 102 -1.14 -3.29 -0.80
CA LYS A 102 -0.83 -4.28 -1.85
C LYS A 102 -1.27 -5.68 -1.47
N TRP A 103 -1.03 -6.10 -0.23
CA TRP A 103 -1.52 -7.37 0.27
C TRP A 103 -3.04 -7.46 0.15
N THR A 104 -3.79 -6.44 0.58
CA THR A 104 -5.26 -6.46 0.48
C THR A 104 -5.74 -6.61 -0.96
N GLU A 105 -5.12 -5.94 -1.93
CA GLU A 105 -5.52 -6.03 -3.34
C GLU A 105 -5.23 -7.41 -3.96
N LEU A 106 -4.10 -8.01 -3.60
CA LEU A 106 -3.75 -9.36 -4.02
C LEU A 106 -4.69 -10.39 -3.38
N ALA A 107 -4.95 -10.26 -2.08
CA ALA A 107 -5.87 -11.14 -1.35
C ALA A 107 -7.31 -11.05 -1.89
N ASP A 108 -7.80 -9.84 -2.19
CA ASP A 108 -9.13 -9.62 -2.80
C ASP A 108 -9.23 -10.26 -4.19
N SER A 109 -8.15 -10.20 -4.97
CA SER A 109 -8.07 -10.86 -6.29
C SER A 109 -8.14 -12.38 -6.17
N VAL A 110 -7.40 -12.97 -5.23
CA VAL A 110 -7.45 -14.41 -4.92
C VAL A 110 -8.86 -14.82 -4.47
N PHE A 111 -9.47 -14.05 -3.58
CA PHE A 111 -10.84 -14.28 -3.12
C PHE A 111 -11.84 -14.25 -4.27
N THR A 112 -11.76 -13.25 -5.14
CA THR A 112 -12.63 -13.09 -6.32
C THR A 112 -12.51 -14.28 -7.27
N ASN A 113 -11.28 -14.71 -7.56
CA ASN A 113 -11.01 -15.87 -8.40
C ASN A 113 -11.57 -17.16 -7.79
N ASN A 114 -11.42 -17.35 -6.48
CA ASN A 114 -11.97 -18.50 -5.76
C ASN A 114 -13.51 -18.50 -5.79
N ALA A 115 -14.15 -17.33 -5.64
CA ALA A 115 -15.59 -17.19 -5.81
C ALA A 115 -16.01 -17.59 -7.23
N ARG A 116 -15.27 -17.15 -8.26
CA ARG A 116 -15.54 -17.51 -9.65
C ARG A 116 -15.42 -19.01 -9.91
N VAL A 117 -14.40 -19.68 -9.36
CA VAL A 117 -14.24 -21.14 -9.42
C VAL A 117 -15.46 -21.86 -8.82
N LYS A 118 -15.96 -21.38 -7.67
CA LYS A 118 -17.16 -21.94 -7.03
C LYS A 118 -18.40 -21.76 -7.91
N THR A 119 -18.62 -20.57 -8.46
CA THR A 119 -19.74 -20.28 -9.36
C THR A 119 -19.69 -21.17 -10.60
N LEU A 120 -18.55 -21.25 -11.29
CA LEU A 120 -18.39 -22.11 -12.47
C LEU A 120 -18.68 -23.59 -12.15
N THR A 121 -18.23 -24.06 -10.98
CA THR A 121 -18.49 -25.44 -10.54
C THR A 121 -19.97 -25.69 -10.25
N ALA A 122 -20.67 -24.72 -9.65
CA ALA A 122 -22.09 -24.83 -9.37
C ALA A 122 -22.96 -24.75 -10.64
N GLU A 123 -22.54 -23.95 -11.62
CA GLU A 123 -23.23 -23.76 -12.91
C GLU A 123 -22.91 -24.87 -13.93
N ARG A 124 -22.00 -25.79 -13.62
CA ARG A 124 -21.60 -26.86 -14.55
C ARG A 124 -22.78 -27.76 -14.89
N VAL A 125 -23.19 -27.71 -16.16
CA VAL A 125 -24.13 -28.68 -16.74
C VAL A 125 -23.35 -29.89 -17.24
N ALA A 126 -23.70 -31.08 -16.75
CA ALA A 126 -23.08 -32.31 -17.20
C ALA A 126 -23.57 -32.67 -18.61
N GLU A 127 -22.64 -32.75 -19.57
CA GLU A 127 -22.91 -33.30 -20.89
C GLU A 127 -23.15 -34.82 -20.75
N LYS A 128 -24.29 -35.28 -21.27
CA LYS A 128 -24.73 -36.68 -21.20
C LYS A 128 -24.30 -37.47 -22.42
N ASP A 129 -24.04 -36.81 -23.55
CA ASP A 129 -23.54 -37.44 -24.76
C ASP A 129 -22.07 -37.88 -24.57
N PRO A 130 -21.76 -39.19 -24.66
CA PRO A 130 -20.40 -39.69 -24.45
C PRO A 130 -19.35 -39.13 -25.41
N GLN A 131 -19.73 -38.79 -26.65
CA GLN A 131 -18.83 -38.25 -27.66
C GLN A 131 -18.50 -36.78 -27.38
N LYS A 132 -19.45 -36.01 -26.83
CA LYS A 132 -19.26 -34.58 -26.50
C LYS A 132 -18.73 -34.34 -25.09
N LYS A 133 -18.93 -35.29 -24.18
CA LYS A 133 -18.54 -35.19 -22.76
C LYS A 133 -17.06 -34.88 -22.58
N ALA A 134 -16.18 -35.57 -23.31
CA ALA A 134 -14.74 -35.35 -23.18
C ALA A 134 -14.32 -33.91 -23.51
N ALA A 135 -14.90 -33.32 -24.56
CA ALA A 135 -14.64 -31.94 -24.95
C ALA A 135 -15.21 -30.94 -23.94
N SER A 136 -16.43 -31.17 -23.46
CA SER A 136 -17.07 -30.35 -22.41
C SER A 136 -16.27 -30.36 -21.11
N ASP A 137 -15.82 -31.54 -20.68
CA ASP A 137 -15.02 -31.72 -19.46
C ASP A 137 -13.65 -31.04 -19.60
N ALA A 138 -13.00 -31.15 -20.77
CA ALA A 138 -11.73 -30.48 -21.05
C ALA A 138 -11.87 -28.95 -21.02
N ALA A 139 -12.88 -28.39 -21.70
CA ALA A 139 -13.14 -26.95 -21.70
C ALA A 139 -13.49 -26.41 -20.31
N PHE A 140 -14.31 -27.13 -19.54
CA PHE A 140 -14.63 -26.77 -18.17
C PHE A 140 -13.38 -26.79 -17.28
N LYS A 141 -12.55 -27.83 -17.40
CA LYS A 141 -11.28 -27.93 -16.67
C LYS A 141 -10.34 -26.78 -17.02
N GLU A 142 -10.23 -26.41 -18.30
CA GLU A 142 -9.40 -25.28 -18.74
C GLU A 142 -9.83 -23.96 -18.09
N GLN A 143 -11.14 -23.70 -18.00
CA GLN A 143 -11.66 -22.52 -17.30
C GLN A 143 -11.30 -22.50 -15.81
N LEU A 144 -11.43 -23.65 -15.12
CA LEU A 144 -11.04 -23.74 -13.71
C LEU A 144 -9.54 -23.57 -13.52
N ASP A 145 -8.74 -24.21 -14.37
CA ASP A 145 -7.28 -24.19 -14.29
C ASP A 145 -6.73 -22.77 -14.57
N HIS A 146 -7.40 -21.97 -15.41
CA HIS A 146 -7.06 -20.56 -15.61
C HIS A 146 -7.03 -19.76 -14.29
N TYR A 147 -8.12 -19.77 -13.52
CA TYR A 147 -8.20 -19.03 -12.26
C TYR A 147 -7.28 -19.60 -11.18
N LYS A 148 -7.15 -20.94 -11.11
CA LYS A 148 -6.23 -21.60 -10.18
C LYS A 148 -4.77 -21.22 -10.47
N LYS A 149 -4.37 -21.15 -11.74
CA LYS A 149 -3.01 -20.75 -12.15
C LYS A 149 -2.72 -19.29 -11.81
N ILE A 150 -3.71 -18.40 -11.96
CA ILE A 150 -3.58 -17.01 -11.50
C ILE A 150 -3.37 -16.98 -9.98
N ASN A 151 -4.20 -17.68 -9.21
CA ASN A 151 -4.08 -17.70 -7.75
C ASN A 151 -2.73 -18.28 -7.28
N ALA A 152 -2.23 -19.33 -7.92
CA ALA A 152 -0.90 -19.88 -7.63
C ALA A 152 0.23 -18.85 -7.83
N THR A 153 0.02 -17.82 -8.65
CA THR A 153 0.96 -16.69 -8.80
C THR A 153 0.71 -15.60 -7.76
N LEU A 154 -0.55 -15.28 -7.45
CA LEU A 154 -0.90 -14.16 -6.58
C LEU A 154 -0.70 -14.46 -5.09
N GLU A 155 -0.99 -15.68 -4.65
CA GLU A 155 -0.91 -16.08 -3.24
C GLU A 155 0.50 -15.86 -2.65
N PRO A 156 1.61 -16.33 -3.28
CA PRO A 156 2.95 -16.06 -2.77
C PRO A 156 3.29 -14.56 -2.72
N LEU A 157 2.82 -13.77 -3.69
CA LEU A 157 3.05 -12.32 -3.69
C LEU A 157 2.29 -11.64 -2.54
N ALA A 158 1.06 -12.10 -2.26
CA ALA A 158 0.27 -11.60 -1.15
C ALA A 158 0.98 -11.89 0.19
N ASP A 159 1.50 -13.10 0.37
CA ASP A 159 2.23 -13.50 1.57
C ASP A 159 3.49 -12.65 1.79
N VAL A 160 4.25 -12.35 0.73
CA VAL A 160 5.41 -11.46 0.82
C VAL A 160 4.99 -10.05 1.29
N ARG A 161 3.94 -9.48 0.70
CA ARG A 161 3.46 -8.14 1.08
C ARG A 161 2.87 -8.11 2.50
N LEU A 162 2.23 -9.20 2.93
CA LEU A 162 1.77 -9.38 4.30
C LEU A 162 2.94 -9.35 5.30
N ASP A 163 3.99 -10.12 5.02
CA ASP A 163 5.17 -10.21 5.88
C ASP A 163 5.94 -8.89 5.93
N GLU A 164 6.06 -8.17 4.80
CA GLU A 164 6.62 -6.82 4.77
C GLU A 164 5.81 -5.84 5.62
N ALA A 165 4.47 -5.86 5.54
CA ALA A 165 3.61 -5.02 6.36
C ALA A 165 3.80 -5.31 7.86
N ILE A 166 3.82 -6.59 8.24
CA ILE A 166 4.07 -7.02 9.63
C ILE A 166 5.45 -6.52 10.10
N ALA A 167 6.50 -6.68 9.30
CA ALA A 167 7.84 -6.24 9.66
C ALA A 167 7.89 -4.72 9.89
N CYS A 168 7.26 -3.95 9.01
CA CYS A 168 7.19 -2.49 9.10
C CYS A 168 6.47 -2.03 10.38
N PHE A 169 5.27 -2.54 10.62
CA PHE A 169 4.49 -2.15 11.80
C PHE A 169 5.13 -2.66 13.10
N THR A 170 5.78 -3.83 13.08
CA THR A 170 6.56 -4.32 14.22
C THR A 170 7.70 -3.36 14.55
N LYS A 171 8.40 -2.85 13.54
CA LYS A 171 9.46 -1.84 13.76
C LYS A 171 8.90 -0.58 14.42
N VAL A 172 7.76 -0.06 13.97
CA VAL A 172 7.08 1.09 14.59
C VAL A 172 6.71 0.79 16.05
N TYR A 173 6.08 -0.36 16.30
CA TYR A 173 5.70 -0.79 17.64
C TYR A 173 6.91 -0.89 18.58
N VAL A 174 7.97 -1.59 18.15
CA VAL A 174 9.19 -1.80 18.96
C VAL A 174 9.90 -0.49 19.24
N SER A 175 9.98 0.43 18.27
CA SER A 175 10.61 1.75 18.48
C SER A 175 9.85 2.63 19.47
N LEU A 176 8.54 2.44 19.62
CA LEU A 176 7.69 3.34 20.40
C LEU A 176 7.21 2.73 21.73
N LYS A 177 7.13 1.40 21.88
CA LYS A 177 6.51 0.74 23.04
C LYS A 177 7.08 1.21 24.39
N ASP A 178 8.40 1.40 24.48
CA ASP A 178 9.11 1.76 25.72
C ASP A 178 9.46 3.26 25.76
N LYS A 179 9.05 4.05 24.76
CA LYS A 179 9.33 5.48 24.72
C LYS A 179 8.50 6.21 25.79
N ALA A 180 9.18 6.82 26.77
CA ALA A 180 8.55 7.50 27.91
C ALA A 180 7.63 8.66 27.49
N VAL A 181 8.08 9.48 26.54
CA VAL A 181 7.31 10.60 26.00
C VAL A 181 7.19 10.42 24.49
N LYS A 182 5.95 10.27 24.01
CA LYS A 182 5.60 10.20 22.59
C LYS A 182 4.98 11.52 22.18
N SER A 183 5.32 12.02 21.00
CA SER A 183 4.52 13.08 20.37
C SER A 183 3.12 12.56 20.03
N ASP A 184 2.17 13.46 19.74
CA ASP A 184 0.82 13.06 19.32
C ASP A 184 0.86 12.20 18.05
N THR A 185 1.73 12.55 17.10
CA THR A 185 1.96 11.77 15.88
C THR A 185 2.49 10.39 16.23
N GLU A 186 3.54 10.28 17.05
CA GLU A 186 4.09 8.98 17.46
C GLU A 186 3.06 8.13 18.21
N ASN A 187 2.26 8.74 19.08
CA ASN A 187 1.20 8.05 19.79
C ASN A 187 0.13 7.51 18.81
N SER A 188 -0.23 8.29 17.80
CA SER A 188 -1.15 7.87 16.73
C SER A 188 -0.57 6.70 15.92
N LEU A 189 0.69 6.79 15.49
CA LEU A 189 1.37 5.72 14.75
C LEU A 189 1.52 4.44 15.58
N TYR A 190 1.85 4.58 16.87
CA TYR A 190 1.93 3.47 17.82
C TYR A 190 0.58 2.74 17.94
N LYS A 191 -0.50 3.47 18.23
CA LYS A 191 -1.85 2.89 18.36
C LYS A 191 -2.28 2.18 17.06
N LYS A 192 -2.09 2.83 15.91
CA LYS A 192 -2.43 2.26 14.60
C LYS A 192 -1.60 1.01 14.28
N SER A 193 -0.31 1.02 14.58
CA SER A 193 0.56 -0.15 14.35
C SER A 193 0.08 -1.37 15.14
N ILE A 194 -0.37 -1.20 16.39
CA ILE A 194 -0.92 -2.28 17.21
C ILE A 194 -2.21 -2.84 16.59
N SER A 195 -3.12 -1.98 16.14
CA SER A 195 -4.36 -2.43 15.47
C SER A 195 -4.07 -3.19 14.18
N LEU A 196 -3.14 -2.70 13.37
CA LEU A 196 -2.76 -3.36 12.12
C LEU A 196 -2.05 -4.69 12.39
N LEU A 197 -1.15 -4.76 13.38
CA LEU A 197 -0.47 -6.00 13.75
C LEU A 197 -1.44 -7.07 14.23
N GLU A 198 -2.42 -6.71 15.05
CA GLU A 198 -3.48 -7.64 15.47
C GLU A 198 -4.22 -8.23 14.27
N HIS A 199 -4.67 -7.38 13.33
CA HIS A 199 -5.37 -7.81 12.13
C HIS A 199 -4.52 -8.72 11.24
N LEU A 200 -3.26 -8.34 10.98
CA LEU A 200 -2.36 -9.09 10.11
C LEU A 200 -1.98 -10.45 10.71
N HIS A 201 -1.73 -10.51 12.01
CA HIS A 201 -1.48 -11.77 12.70
C HIS A 201 -2.74 -12.64 12.79
N ALA A 202 -3.94 -12.06 12.90
CA ALA A 202 -5.20 -12.81 12.85
C ALA A 202 -5.38 -13.49 11.49
N HIS A 203 -5.04 -12.80 10.40
CA HIS A 203 -5.04 -13.40 9.06
C HIS A 203 -4.08 -14.59 8.97
N LYS A 204 -2.82 -14.45 9.43
CA LYS A 204 -1.85 -15.56 9.44
C LYS A 204 -2.29 -16.72 10.33
N ARG A 205 -2.88 -16.43 11.49
CA ARG A 205 -3.45 -17.46 12.36
C ARG A 205 -4.49 -18.28 11.59
N ASP A 206 -5.43 -17.62 10.95
CA ASP A 206 -6.53 -18.28 10.27
C ASP A 206 -6.07 -19.07 9.03
N SER A 207 -4.99 -18.64 8.35
CA SER A 207 -4.40 -19.39 7.25
C SER A 207 -3.73 -20.70 7.69
N TYR A 208 -3.25 -20.79 8.94
CA TYR A 208 -2.69 -22.01 9.53
C TYR A 208 -3.73 -22.97 10.13
N LYS A 209 -4.98 -22.55 10.28
CA LYS A 209 -6.03 -23.33 10.94
C LYS A 209 -6.22 -24.69 10.27
N GLY A 210 -6.05 -25.77 11.05
CA GLY A 210 -6.18 -27.16 10.58
C GLY A 210 -5.05 -27.64 9.66
N LYS A 211 -4.05 -26.81 9.38
CA LYS A 211 -2.91 -27.13 8.49
C LYS A 211 -1.57 -27.13 9.24
N ASN A 212 -1.39 -26.21 10.19
CA ASN A 212 -0.15 -26.05 10.95
C ASN A 212 -0.49 -25.60 12.38
N VAL A 213 -0.56 -26.55 13.31
CA VAL A 213 -0.92 -26.27 14.72
C VAL A 213 0.07 -25.32 15.37
N LYS A 214 1.37 -25.57 15.21
CA LYS A 214 2.42 -24.71 15.79
C LYS A 214 2.34 -23.28 15.25
N GLY A 215 2.21 -23.14 13.93
CA GLY A 215 2.04 -21.83 13.30
C GLY A 215 0.77 -21.12 13.77
N TYR A 216 -0.34 -21.85 13.92
CA TYR A 216 -1.58 -21.31 14.45
C TYR A 216 -1.38 -20.73 15.87
N ASP A 217 -0.82 -21.52 16.78
CA ASP A 217 -0.62 -21.13 18.19
C ASP A 217 0.32 -19.93 18.32
N GLU A 218 1.39 -19.88 17.53
CA GLU A 218 2.31 -18.74 17.48
C GLU A 218 1.62 -17.45 17.07
N GLN A 219 0.78 -17.49 16.02
CA GLN A 219 0.05 -16.32 15.56
C GLN A 219 -1.09 -15.94 16.51
N ASP A 220 -1.77 -16.91 17.11
CA ASP A 220 -2.82 -16.65 18.11
C ASP A 220 -2.26 -15.95 19.36
N ALA A 221 -1.07 -16.33 19.81
CA ALA A 221 -0.37 -15.63 20.89
C ALA A 221 -0.08 -14.16 20.53
N ARG A 222 0.32 -13.87 19.28
CA ARG A 222 0.52 -12.49 18.80
C ARG A 222 -0.78 -11.71 18.75
N VAL A 223 -1.87 -12.30 18.26
CA VAL A 223 -3.20 -11.68 18.25
C VAL A 223 -3.62 -11.29 19.66
N LYS A 224 -3.52 -12.23 20.62
CA LYS A 224 -3.83 -11.98 22.04
C LYS A 224 -2.98 -10.86 22.64
N GLN A 225 -1.68 -10.85 22.34
CA GLN A 225 -0.76 -9.78 22.78
C GLN A 225 -1.24 -8.41 22.29
N TYR A 226 -1.47 -8.25 20.99
CA TYR A 226 -1.86 -6.94 20.43
C TYR A 226 -3.27 -6.53 20.83
N LYS A 227 -4.22 -7.46 20.91
CA LYS A 227 -5.57 -7.20 21.44
C LYS A 227 -5.53 -6.66 22.87
N GLY A 228 -4.78 -7.33 23.75
CA GLY A 228 -4.60 -6.86 25.14
C GLY A 228 -3.91 -5.50 25.23
N LEU A 229 -3.05 -5.15 24.28
CA LEU A 229 -2.49 -3.80 24.17
C LEU A 229 -3.52 -2.77 23.71
N GLN A 230 -4.37 -3.09 22.73
CA GLN A 230 -5.45 -2.20 22.29
C GLN A 230 -6.43 -1.87 23.42
N GLU A 231 -6.78 -2.87 24.23
CA GLU A 231 -7.69 -2.67 25.38
C GLU A 231 -7.13 -1.70 26.41
N LYS A 232 -5.80 -1.66 26.61
CA LYS A 232 -5.12 -0.71 27.51
C LYS A 232 -4.99 0.70 26.94
N LEU A 233 -5.22 0.88 25.63
CA LEU A 233 -5.05 2.17 24.93
C LEU A 233 -6.37 2.90 24.68
N LYS A 234 -7.49 2.26 25.04
CA LYS A 234 -8.83 2.86 25.11
C LYS A 234 -8.95 3.70 26.36
#